data_AF-A0A6A6XUM7-F1
#
_entry.id   AF-A0A6A6XUM7-F1
#
_cell.length_a   1.000
_cell.length_b   1.000
_cell.length_c   1.000
_cell.angle_alpha   90.00
_cell.angle_beta   90.00
_cell.angle_gamma   90.00
#
_symmetry.space_group_name_H-M   'P 1'
#
loop_
_entity.id
_entity.type
_entity.pdbx_description
1 polymer ?
#
loop_
_entity_poly.entity_id
_entity_poly.type
_entity_poly.pdbx_seq_one_letter_code
_entity_poly.pdbx_strand_id
1 'polypeptide(L)'
;MQSSQLTTIVALAILLTSPVQSATSPKRGLCHIPSNNHPSDDKIWRDPNSKLTWYYNYRATPSPAYLSDSPMHFVPMLWGSAPSTPSFLDTVTSMLDNGRNITYVLGFNEPDGPHRTGGSNIPADLAAIIWKSQIEPLKKRGVQLGAPAVTGSPNGFTWLENWFRECDGGCNPDFVPIHWYGDFEGLASQVGQVMGTYPDMKIWVTEWGLPHAGLEETQMNYNISTEWFDRMEVITHYSYFGAFRSDVSNVGPNSAMLTQKGQLSDIGSWYLGRQATKNVPKGTGGKTGIFTAWVVLVSGVVWAVL
;
A
#
# COMPACT_ATOMS: atom_id res chain seq x y z
N MET A 1 76.67 1.51 -20.09
CA MET A 1 75.34 1.00 -20.45
C MET A 1 74.58 0.75 -19.15
N GLN A 2 73.84 1.75 -18.66
CA GLN A 2 73.08 1.65 -17.41
C GLN A 2 71.63 1.30 -17.75
N SER A 3 71.16 0.20 -17.17
CA SER A 3 69.80 -0.32 -17.24
C SER A 3 68.93 0.40 -16.21
N SER A 4 67.85 1.01 -16.67
CA SER A 4 66.82 1.62 -15.83
C SER A 4 65.56 0.76 -15.89
N GLN A 5 65.24 0.08 -14.78
CA GLN A 5 63.95 -0.60 -14.60
C GLN A 5 62.92 0.39 -14.06
N LEU A 6 61.80 0.57 -14.78
CA LEU A 6 60.61 1.22 -14.24
C LEU A 6 59.80 0.21 -13.42
N THR A 7 59.53 0.55 -12.17
CA THR A 7 58.61 -0.19 -11.30
C THR A 7 57.23 0.48 -11.38
N THR A 8 56.25 -0.21 -11.94
CA THR A 8 54.86 0.27 -12.00
C THR A 8 54.15 -0.11 -10.70
N ILE A 9 53.76 0.86 -9.89
CA ILE A 9 52.93 0.66 -8.70
C ILE A 9 51.46 0.66 -9.13
N VAL A 10 50.79 -0.48 -9.01
CA VAL A 10 49.33 -0.59 -9.18
C VAL A 10 48.68 -0.28 -7.83
N ALA A 11 47.99 0.87 -7.74
CA ALA A 11 47.19 1.21 -6.57
C ALA A 11 45.86 0.46 -6.62
N LEU A 12 45.63 -0.44 -5.66
CA LEU A 12 44.38 -1.16 -5.49
C LEU A 12 43.37 -0.26 -4.76
N ALA A 13 42.36 0.24 -5.48
CA ALA A 13 41.28 1.03 -4.89
C ALA A 13 40.33 0.09 -4.11
N ILE A 14 40.36 0.17 -2.78
CA ILE A 14 39.40 -0.52 -1.92
C ILE A 14 38.09 0.29 -1.96
N LEU A 15 37.09 -0.21 -2.69
CA LEU A 15 35.72 0.28 -2.63
C LEU A 15 35.16 -0.02 -1.23
N LEU A 16 35.15 1.01 -0.36
CA LEU A 16 34.41 0.99 0.88
C LEU A 16 32.91 0.95 0.56
N THR A 17 32.32 -0.25 0.57
CA THR A 17 30.87 -0.39 0.56
C THR A 17 30.34 0.15 1.88
N SER A 18 29.86 1.40 1.86
CA SER A 18 29.11 1.93 2.99
C SER A 18 27.89 1.05 3.21
N PRO A 19 27.53 0.70 4.46
CA PRO A 19 26.27 0.02 4.71
C PRO A 19 25.16 0.90 4.12
N VAL A 20 24.33 0.33 3.26
CA VAL A 20 23.14 1.00 2.73
C VAL A 20 22.27 1.31 3.95
N GLN A 21 22.40 2.53 4.47
CA GLN A 21 21.43 3.09 5.39
C GLN A 21 20.11 3.02 4.62
N SER A 22 19.15 2.21 5.10
CA SER A 22 17.80 2.16 4.51
C SER A 22 17.25 3.58 4.55
N ALA A 23 17.35 4.28 3.43
CA ALA A 23 16.89 5.65 3.33
C ALA A 23 15.37 5.61 3.51
N THR A 24 14.89 6.26 4.55
CA THR A 24 13.46 6.31 4.83
C THR A 24 12.81 7.29 3.87
N SER A 25 11.87 6.79 3.07
CA SER A 25 11.17 7.58 2.08
C SER A 25 9.97 8.29 2.70
N PRO A 26 9.74 9.59 2.41
CA PRO A 26 8.58 10.33 2.89
C PRO A 26 7.25 9.81 2.29
N LYS A 27 7.32 8.89 1.30
CA LYS A 27 6.17 8.27 0.65
C LYS A 27 5.53 7.15 1.48
N ARG A 28 6.22 6.63 2.50
CA ARG A 28 5.80 5.48 3.31
C ARG A 28 4.63 5.82 4.23
N GLY A 29 3.55 5.08 4.09
CA GLY A 29 2.40 5.14 4.98
C GLY A 29 2.10 3.82 5.66
N LEU A 30 1.14 3.85 6.57
CA LEU A 30 0.66 2.68 7.30
C LEU A 30 -0.75 2.31 6.85
N CYS A 31 -0.90 1.09 6.32
CA CYS A 31 -2.19 0.41 6.28
C CYS A 31 -2.44 -0.14 7.70
N HIS A 32 -3.21 0.59 8.51
CA HIS A 32 -3.40 0.28 9.92
C HIS A 32 -4.53 -0.73 10.12
N ILE A 33 -4.18 -1.89 10.69
CA ILE A 33 -5.13 -2.93 11.04
C ILE A 33 -5.11 -3.08 12.57
N PRO A 34 -6.08 -2.50 13.30
CA PRO A 34 -6.08 -2.56 14.76
C PRO A 34 -6.27 -4.00 15.25
N SER A 35 -5.50 -4.37 16.27
CA SER A 35 -5.61 -5.67 16.94
C SER A 35 -6.36 -5.55 18.26
N ASN A 36 -7.50 -6.22 18.38
CA ASN A 36 -8.22 -6.32 19.65
C ASN A 36 -7.47 -7.17 20.69
N ASN A 37 -6.71 -8.17 20.23
CA ASN A 37 -5.96 -9.08 21.10
C ASN A 37 -4.64 -8.45 21.57
N HIS A 38 -4.06 -7.55 20.77
CA HIS A 38 -2.76 -6.93 21.02
C HIS A 38 -2.76 -5.42 20.70
N PRO A 39 -3.61 -4.62 21.35
CA PRO A 39 -3.70 -3.17 21.08
C PRO A 39 -2.39 -2.42 21.39
N SER A 40 -1.50 -3.00 22.21
CA SER A 40 -0.20 -2.41 22.51
C SER A 40 0.76 -2.39 21.31
N ASP A 41 0.48 -3.19 20.26
CA ASP A 41 1.29 -3.21 19.04
C ASP A 41 1.27 -1.84 18.33
N ASP A 42 0.22 -1.03 18.54
CA ASP A 42 0.13 0.32 17.96
C ASP A 42 1.27 1.25 18.40
N LYS A 43 1.92 0.97 19.54
CA LYS A 43 3.10 1.72 19.99
C LYS A 43 4.29 1.57 19.02
N ILE A 44 4.37 0.47 18.28
CA ILE A 44 5.44 0.19 17.32
C ILE A 44 5.35 1.15 16.13
N TRP A 45 4.14 1.38 15.62
CA TRP A 45 3.88 2.23 14.46
C TRP A 45 4.04 3.72 14.78
N ARG A 46 3.75 4.10 16.03
CA ARG A 46 3.86 5.48 16.55
C ARG A 46 5.28 5.93 16.88
N ASP A 47 6.27 5.06 16.77
CA ASP A 47 7.64 5.45 17.10
C ASP A 47 8.07 6.65 16.22
N PRO A 48 8.50 7.78 16.81
CA PRO A 48 8.94 8.96 16.05
C PRO A 48 10.08 8.68 15.06
N ASN A 49 10.79 7.57 15.24
CA ASN A 49 11.86 7.13 14.35
C ASN A 49 11.37 6.24 13.19
N SER A 50 10.08 5.88 13.11
CA SER A 50 9.53 5.04 12.04
C SER A 50 9.53 5.70 10.67
N LYS A 51 9.55 7.04 10.63
CA LYS A 51 9.51 7.87 9.41
C LYS A 51 8.26 7.66 8.54
N LEU A 52 7.22 7.00 9.08
CA LEU A 52 5.90 6.94 8.46
C LEU A 52 5.27 8.33 8.48
N THR A 53 4.69 8.76 7.36
CA THR A 53 4.17 10.13 7.20
C THR A 53 2.65 10.20 7.12
N TRP A 54 1.99 9.11 6.75
CA TRP A 54 0.53 9.03 6.63
C TRP A 54 0.03 7.64 7.02
N TYR A 55 -1.27 7.54 7.32
CA TYR A 55 -1.92 6.24 7.54
C TYR A 55 -3.40 6.29 7.19
N TYR A 56 -3.94 5.11 6.87
CA TYR A 56 -5.37 4.87 6.75
C TYR A 56 -5.72 3.59 7.48
N ASN A 57 -7.01 3.36 7.77
CA ASN A 57 -7.48 2.24 8.59
C ASN A 57 -8.81 1.65 8.08
N TYR A 58 -9.09 1.83 6.78
CA TYR A 58 -10.35 1.45 6.13
C TYR A 58 -11.61 2.13 6.68
N ARG A 59 -11.48 3.24 7.40
CA ARG A 59 -12.59 3.95 8.03
C ARG A 59 -12.59 5.43 7.69
N ALA A 60 -13.74 6.06 7.92
CA ALA A 60 -13.89 7.51 7.86
C ALA A 60 -13.19 8.24 9.02
N THR A 61 -12.92 7.55 10.14
CA THR A 61 -12.41 8.14 11.37
C THR A 61 -11.05 7.59 11.78
N PRO A 62 -10.20 8.41 12.44
CA PRO A 62 -8.90 7.99 12.93
C PRO A 62 -9.01 6.82 13.92
N SER A 63 -8.03 5.90 13.90
CA SER A 63 -7.94 4.91 14.98
C SER A 63 -7.66 5.60 16.32
N PRO A 64 -8.24 5.12 17.45
CA PRO A 64 -8.07 5.75 18.76
C PRO A 64 -6.61 5.99 19.17
N ALA A 65 -5.73 5.06 18.79
CA ALA A 65 -4.30 5.14 19.07
C ALA A 65 -3.60 6.36 18.45
N TYR A 66 -4.18 7.02 17.43
CA TYR A 66 -3.57 8.15 16.72
C TYR A 66 -4.40 9.43 16.82
N LEU A 67 -5.34 9.52 17.78
CA LEU A 67 -6.16 10.72 17.97
C LEU A 67 -5.33 11.92 18.45
N SER A 68 -4.39 11.68 19.37
CA SER A 68 -3.44 12.65 19.92
C SER A 68 -2.01 12.31 19.53
N ASP A 69 -1.22 13.33 19.16
CA ASP A 69 0.23 13.24 18.96
C ASP A 69 0.66 12.15 17.96
N SER A 70 -0.04 12.07 16.81
CA SER A 70 0.36 11.22 15.70
C SER A 70 1.36 11.96 14.81
N PRO A 71 2.54 11.38 14.52
CA PRO A 71 3.45 11.92 13.51
C PRO A 71 2.92 11.71 12.08
N MET A 72 1.88 10.89 11.92
CA MET A 72 1.28 10.55 10.64
C MET A 72 -0.02 11.33 10.39
N HIS A 73 -0.20 11.81 9.17
CA HIS A 73 -1.46 12.34 8.67
C HIS A 73 -2.48 11.22 8.47
N PHE A 74 -3.71 11.41 8.97
CA PHE A 74 -4.79 10.46 8.74
C PHE A 74 -5.42 10.69 7.37
N VAL A 75 -5.63 9.61 6.62
CA VAL A 75 -6.33 9.58 5.33
C VAL A 75 -7.65 8.80 5.51
N PRO A 76 -8.80 9.49 5.56
CA PRO A 76 -10.10 8.86 5.66
C PRO A 76 -10.42 8.03 4.40
N MET A 77 -11.12 6.91 4.59
CA MET A 77 -11.58 6.06 3.49
C MET A 77 -13.09 5.86 3.55
N LEU A 78 -13.77 6.06 2.41
CA LEU A 78 -15.12 5.58 2.21
C LEU A 78 -15.05 4.14 1.68
N TRP A 79 -14.98 3.18 2.58
CA TRP A 79 -14.68 1.79 2.23
C TRP A 79 -15.71 1.14 1.30
N GLY A 80 -17.00 1.37 1.56
CA GLY A 80 -18.11 0.67 0.90
C GLY A 80 -19.32 1.56 0.59
N SER A 81 -20.40 0.94 0.10
CA SER A 81 -21.65 1.64 -0.26
C SER A 81 -22.68 1.71 0.86
N ALA A 82 -22.44 1.04 1.99
CA ALA A 82 -23.37 1.02 3.11
C ALA A 82 -23.57 2.45 3.66
N PRO A 83 -24.81 2.95 3.78
CA PRO A 83 -25.08 4.24 4.39
C PRO A 83 -24.51 4.31 5.81
N SER A 84 -24.01 5.50 6.18
CA SER A 84 -23.50 5.79 7.51
C SER A 84 -24.16 7.05 8.07
N THR A 85 -24.30 7.10 9.40
CA THR A 85 -24.76 8.28 10.14
C THR A 85 -23.77 8.57 11.27
N PRO A 86 -23.04 9.69 11.25
CA PRO A 86 -22.97 10.68 10.16
C PRO A 86 -22.47 10.10 8.84
N SER A 87 -22.78 10.75 7.72
CA SER A 87 -22.28 10.33 6.41
C SER A 87 -20.76 10.49 6.31
N PHE A 88 -20.13 9.94 5.28
CA PHE A 88 -18.69 10.12 5.07
C PHE A 88 -18.34 11.59 4.86
N LEU A 89 -19.10 12.27 4.00
CA LEU A 89 -18.92 13.70 3.76
C LEU A 89 -19.03 14.53 5.04
N ASP A 90 -20.06 14.26 5.86
CA ASP A 90 -20.27 14.97 7.13
C ASP A 90 -19.13 14.69 8.12
N THR A 91 -18.66 13.44 8.17
CA THR A 91 -17.57 13.03 9.04
C THR A 91 -16.27 13.76 8.68
N VAL A 92 -15.89 13.77 7.40
CA VAL A 92 -14.67 14.43 6.94
C VAL A 92 -14.79 15.95 7.06
N THR A 93 -15.93 16.52 6.71
CA THR A 93 -16.22 17.96 6.86
C THR A 93 -16.10 18.39 8.31
N SER A 94 -16.70 17.63 9.24
CA SER A 94 -16.59 17.91 10.68
C SER A 94 -15.13 17.85 11.17
N MET A 95 -14.33 16.88 10.71
CA MET A 95 -12.91 16.83 11.06
C MET A 95 -12.14 18.06 10.56
N LEU A 96 -12.39 18.50 9.32
CA LEU A 96 -11.79 19.71 8.76
C LEU A 96 -12.20 20.97 9.53
N ASP A 97 -13.48 21.10 9.85
CA ASP A 97 -14.03 22.25 10.59
C ASP A 97 -13.49 22.33 12.02
N ASN A 98 -13.16 21.18 12.62
CA ASN A 98 -12.50 21.09 13.92
C ASN A 98 -10.96 21.18 13.83
N GLY A 99 -10.40 21.60 12.68
CA GLY A 99 -8.99 21.89 12.51
C GLY A 99 -8.08 20.68 12.30
N ARG A 100 -8.64 19.47 12.07
CA ARG A 100 -7.81 18.32 11.70
C ARG A 100 -7.31 18.50 10.27
N ASN A 101 -6.01 18.33 10.06
CA ASN A 101 -5.40 18.40 8.75
C ASN A 101 -5.73 17.14 7.93
N ILE A 102 -6.75 17.22 7.07
CA ILE A 102 -7.12 16.18 6.10
C ILE A 102 -6.80 16.70 4.70
N THR A 103 -5.74 16.18 4.10
CA THR A 103 -5.28 16.58 2.75
C THR A 103 -5.72 15.62 1.65
N TYR A 104 -5.97 14.35 2.01
CA TYR A 104 -6.34 13.28 1.08
C TYR A 104 -7.50 12.48 1.64
N VAL A 105 -8.31 11.90 0.76
CA VAL A 105 -9.27 10.83 1.09
C VAL A 105 -9.17 9.68 0.08
N LEU A 106 -9.46 8.47 0.53
CA LEU A 106 -9.54 7.27 -0.30
C LEU A 106 -11.00 6.93 -0.60
N GLY A 107 -11.24 6.46 -1.83
CA GLY A 107 -12.52 5.91 -2.26
C GLY A 107 -12.75 4.47 -1.79
N PHE A 108 -13.60 3.75 -2.52
CA PHE A 108 -14.00 2.37 -2.20
C PHE A 108 -12.82 1.39 -2.22
N ASN A 109 -12.92 0.35 -1.39
CA ASN A 109 -11.92 -0.70 -1.28
C ASN A 109 -12.33 -1.94 -2.08
N GLU A 110 -11.63 -2.22 -3.17
CA GLU A 110 -11.88 -3.34 -4.07
C GLU A 110 -13.37 -3.49 -4.39
N PRO A 111 -14.02 -2.45 -4.95
CA PRO A 111 -15.44 -2.51 -5.27
C PRO A 111 -15.75 -3.58 -6.33
N ASP A 112 -14.74 -3.99 -7.11
CA ASP A 112 -14.80 -5.07 -8.07
C ASP A 112 -14.70 -6.47 -7.43
N GLY A 113 -14.30 -6.54 -6.15
CA GLY A 113 -14.13 -7.76 -5.38
C GLY A 113 -15.30 -8.04 -4.41
N PRO A 114 -15.67 -9.31 -4.18
CA PRO A 114 -16.73 -9.65 -3.22
C PRO A 114 -16.29 -9.38 -1.76
N HIS A 115 -17.24 -9.04 -0.87
CA HIS A 115 -17.04 -8.93 0.59
C HIS A 115 -16.31 -10.09 1.20
N ARG A 116 -16.58 -11.26 0.61
CA ARG A 116 -15.99 -12.51 0.97
C ARG A 116 -14.44 -12.36 0.90
N THR A 117 -13.86 -11.88 -0.18
CA THR A 117 -12.40 -11.72 -0.28
C THR A 117 -11.87 -10.41 0.32
N GLY A 118 -12.69 -9.67 1.08
CA GLY A 118 -12.30 -8.37 1.66
C GLY A 118 -12.66 -7.16 0.81
N GLY A 119 -13.33 -7.34 -0.35
CA GLY A 119 -13.74 -6.23 -1.20
C GLY A 119 -15.09 -5.61 -0.82
N SER A 120 -15.39 -4.42 -1.34
CA SER A 120 -16.62 -3.71 -1.01
C SER A 120 -17.81 -4.06 -1.91
N ASN A 121 -17.59 -4.86 -2.97
CA ASN A 121 -18.63 -5.44 -3.84
C ASN A 121 -19.70 -4.42 -4.30
N ILE A 122 -19.27 -3.37 -5.01
CA ILE A 122 -20.13 -2.27 -5.44
C ILE A 122 -20.18 -2.22 -6.97
N PRO A 123 -21.36 -2.24 -7.59
CA PRO A 123 -21.52 -1.93 -9.00
C PRO A 123 -21.02 -0.52 -9.37
N ALA A 124 -20.46 -0.36 -10.57
CA ALA A 124 -19.80 0.88 -10.99
C ALA A 124 -20.74 2.10 -11.05
N ASP A 125 -21.99 1.89 -11.45
CA ASP A 125 -23.06 2.89 -11.52
C ASP A 125 -23.43 3.42 -10.12
N LEU A 126 -23.64 2.51 -9.16
CA LEU A 126 -23.89 2.86 -7.77
C LEU A 126 -22.69 3.58 -7.16
N ALA A 127 -21.47 3.09 -7.43
CA ALA A 127 -20.25 3.72 -6.97
C ALA A 127 -20.10 5.16 -7.51
N ALA A 128 -20.44 5.42 -8.77
CA ALA A 128 -20.43 6.77 -9.33
C ALA A 128 -21.43 7.70 -8.62
N ILE A 129 -22.66 7.23 -8.35
CA ILE A 129 -23.67 8.00 -7.61
C ILE A 129 -23.17 8.35 -6.20
N ILE A 130 -22.65 7.36 -5.47
CA ILE A 130 -22.18 7.57 -4.10
C ILE A 130 -20.95 8.47 -4.08
N TRP A 131 -19.97 8.24 -4.95
CA TRP A 131 -18.74 9.04 -5.00
C TRP A 131 -19.04 10.51 -5.31
N LYS A 132 -19.96 10.79 -6.26
CA LYS A 132 -20.43 12.16 -6.56
C LYS A 132 -21.08 12.86 -5.36
N SER A 133 -21.81 12.11 -4.52
CA SER A 133 -22.50 12.70 -3.36
C SER A 133 -21.62 12.79 -2.10
N GLN A 134 -20.66 11.88 -1.92
CA GLN A 134 -19.90 11.73 -0.68
C GLN A 134 -18.45 12.20 -0.76
N ILE A 135 -17.81 12.12 -1.93
CA ILE A 135 -16.37 12.37 -2.09
C ILE A 135 -16.11 13.63 -2.91
N GLU A 136 -16.74 13.78 -4.08
CA GLU A 136 -16.55 14.95 -4.95
C GLU A 136 -16.70 16.31 -4.23
N PRO A 137 -17.66 16.52 -3.31
CA PRO A 137 -17.80 17.80 -2.62
C PRO A 137 -16.57 18.19 -1.77
N LEU A 138 -15.76 17.22 -1.33
CA LEU A 138 -14.54 17.48 -0.55
C LEU A 138 -13.46 18.19 -1.38
N LYS A 139 -13.52 18.12 -2.71
CA LYS A 139 -12.61 18.89 -3.58
C LYS A 139 -12.73 20.40 -3.33
N LYS A 140 -13.96 20.89 -3.10
CA LYS A 140 -14.23 22.30 -2.75
C LYS A 140 -13.67 22.70 -1.39
N ARG A 141 -13.35 21.72 -0.55
CA ARG A 141 -12.69 21.91 0.75
C ARG A 141 -11.16 21.82 0.67
N GLY A 142 -10.60 21.69 -0.55
CA GLY A 142 -9.15 21.57 -0.77
C GLY A 142 -8.58 20.17 -0.52
N VAL A 143 -9.44 19.15 -0.41
CA VAL A 143 -9.02 17.76 -0.22
C VAL A 143 -8.76 17.12 -1.58
N GLN A 144 -7.64 16.41 -1.71
CA GLN A 144 -7.34 15.58 -2.88
C GLN A 144 -8.03 14.23 -2.79
N LEU A 145 -8.61 13.79 -3.91
CA LEU A 145 -9.55 12.67 -3.94
C LEU A 145 -8.93 11.44 -4.62
N GLY A 146 -8.90 10.30 -3.95
CA GLY A 146 -8.53 9.03 -4.55
C GLY A 146 -9.67 8.44 -5.39
N ALA A 147 -9.33 7.90 -6.55
CA ALA A 147 -10.20 6.98 -7.27
C ALA A 147 -10.49 5.72 -6.40
N PRO A 148 -11.51 4.89 -6.74
CA PRO A 148 -11.69 3.60 -6.08
C PRO A 148 -10.44 2.72 -6.23
N ALA A 149 -10.00 2.08 -5.14
CA ALA A 149 -8.87 1.16 -5.13
C ALA A 149 -9.33 -0.21 -5.63
N VAL A 150 -9.06 -0.55 -6.88
CA VAL A 150 -9.50 -1.84 -7.46
C VAL A 150 -8.49 -2.96 -7.21
N THR A 151 -8.94 -4.22 -7.30
CA THR A 151 -8.01 -5.35 -7.27
C THR A 151 -6.99 -5.25 -8.41
N GLY A 152 -5.78 -5.78 -8.19
CA GLY A 152 -4.73 -5.89 -9.21
C GLY A 152 -5.03 -6.97 -10.25
N SER A 153 -6.20 -6.91 -10.89
CA SER A 153 -6.68 -7.90 -11.86
C SER A 153 -7.30 -7.22 -13.09
N PRO A 154 -7.45 -7.94 -14.22
CA PRO A 154 -8.17 -7.42 -15.39
C PRO A 154 -9.61 -6.97 -15.07
N ASN A 155 -10.26 -7.65 -14.12
CA ASN A 155 -11.59 -7.27 -13.65
C ASN A 155 -11.57 -5.92 -12.93
N GLY A 156 -10.57 -5.67 -12.08
CA GLY A 156 -10.40 -4.38 -11.41
C GLY A 156 -10.25 -3.23 -12.40
N PHE A 157 -9.43 -3.38 -13.43
CA PHE A 157 -9.30 -2.36 -14.48
C PHE A 157 -10.59 -2.13 -15.26
N THR A 158 -11.27 -3.20 -15.66
CA THR A 158 -12.55 -3.11 -16.37
C THR A 158 -13.59 -2.40 -15.50
N TRP A 159 -13.61 -2.68 -14.21
CA TRP A 159 -14.49 -2.00 -13.26
C TRP A 159 -14.17 -0.50 -13.17
N LEU A 160 -12.88 -0.13 -13.08
CA LEU A 160 -12.47 1.27 -12.96
C LEU A 160 -12.81 2.07 -14.23
N GLU A 161 -12.61 1.50 -15.41
CA GLU A 161 -13.03 2.10 -16.68
C GLU A 161 -14.55 2.31 -16.73
N ASN A 162 -15.32 1.28 -16.37
CA ASN A 162 -16.78 1.40 -16.28
C ASN A 162 -17.19 2.49 -15.29
N TRP A 163 -16.54 2.58 -14.13
CA TRP A 163 -16.83 3.63 -13.14
C TRP A 163 -16.59 5.04 -13.69
N PHE A 164 -15.49 5.28 -14.39
CA PHE A 164 -15.27 6.57 -15.05
C PHE A 164 -16.34 6.87 -16.12
N ARG A 165 -16.82 5.87 -16.85
CA ARG A 165 -17.93 6.02 -17.80
C ARG A 165 -19.23 6.40 -17.07
N GLU A 166 -19.59 5.70 -16.00
CA GLU A 166 -20.80 5.99 -15.20
C GLU A 166 -20.72 7.33 -14.46
N CYS A 167 -19.50 7.81 -14.20
CA CYS A 167 -19.28 9.14 -13.65
C CYS A 167 -19.70 10.26 -14.61
N ASP A 168 -19.61 10.05 -15.93
CA ASP A 168 -19.98 11.00 -16.98
C ASP A 168 -19.40 12.41 -16.74
N GLY A 169 -18.09 12.46 -16.43
CA GLY A 169 -17.37 13.70 -16.08
C GLY A 169 -17.68 14.27 -14.68
N GLY A 170 -18.56 13.64 -13.91
CA GLY A 170 -18.93 14.09 -12.56
C GLY A 170 -18.00 13.60 -11.45
N CYS A 171 -17.03 12.74 -11.74
CA CYS A 171 -16.03 12.29 -10.75
C CYS A 171 -14.63 12.77 -11.14
N ASN A 172 -13.98 13.52 -10.25
CA ASN A 172 -12.70 14.17 -10.53
C ASN A 172 -11.59 13.75 -9.54
N PRO A 173 -11.16 12.48 -9.54
CA PRO A 173 -10.06 12.03 -8.67
C PRO A 173 -8.73 12.69 -9.06
N ASP A 174 -7.87 12.91 -8.07
CA ASP A 174 -6.53 13.51 -8.21
C ASP A 174 -5.42 12.44 -8.29
N PHE A 175 -5.70 11.23 -7.83
CA PHE A 175 -4.77 10.10 -7.86
C PHE A 175 -5.51 8.75 -7.94
N VAL A 176 -4.79 7.72 -8.38
CA VAL A 176 -5.29 6.35 -8.51
C VAL A 176 -4.63 5.46 -7.44
N PRO A 177 -5.38 5.02 -6.42
CA PRO A 177 -4.95 3.94 -5.54
C PRO A 177 -4.92 2.60 -6.29
N ILE A 178 -3.89 1.80 -6.07
CA ILE A 178 -3.78 0.45 -6.61
C ILE A 178 -3.46 -0.56 -5.51
N HIS A 179 -4.01 -1.77 -5.67
CA HIS A 179 -3.67 -2.94 -4.88
C HIS A 179 -2.90 -3.95 -5.74
N TRP A 180 -1.89 -4.59 -5.17
CA TRP A 180 -1.19 -5.68 -5.84
C TRP A 180 -0.68 -6.76 -4.90
N TYR A 181 -1.20 -7.97 -5.08
CA TYR A 181 -0.75 -9.15 -4.36
C TYR A 181 -0.14 -10.17 -5.33
N GLY A 182 1.19 -10.12 -5.47
CA GLY A 182 1.93 -10.87 -6.48
C GLY A 182 3.41 -10.48 -6.52
N ASP A 183 4.09 -10.90 -7.58
CA ASP A 183 5.49 -10.59 -7.82
C ASP A 183 5.71 -9.13 -8.25
N PHE A 184 6.98 -8.73 -8.34
CA PHE A 184 7.36 -7.36 -8.69
C PHE A 184 7.04 -7.03 -10.15
N GLU A 185 7.20 -7.99 -11.06
CA GLU A 185 6.93 -7.83 -12.49
C GLU A 185 5.46 -7.48 -12.73
N GLY A 186 4.54 -8.19 -12.08
CA GLY A 186 3.12 -7.87 -12.17
C GLY A 186 2.77 -6.54 -11.50
N LEU A 187 3.41 -6.19 -10.38
CA LEU A 187 3.26 -4.87 -9.76
C LEU A 187 3.68 -3.74 -10.71
N ALA A 188 4.83 -3.89 -11.35
CA ALA A 188 5.35 -2.93 -12.32
C ALA A 188 4.43 -2.82 -13.55
N SER A 189 3.88 -3.95 -14.01
CA SER A 189 2.89 -4.00 -15.09
C SER A 189 1.59 -3.26 -14.71
N GLN A 190 1.04 -3.50 -13.52
CA GLN A 190 -0.15 -2.83 -12.99
C GLN A 190 0.03 -1.30 -12.98
N VAL A 191 1.17 -0.82 -12.45
CA VAL A 191 1.51 0.61 -12.45
C VAL A 191 1.65 1.14 -13.87
N GLY A 192 2.33 0.41 -14.76
CA GLY A 192 2.49 0.80 -16.16
C GLY A 192 1.15 0.93 -16.89
N GLN A 193 0.20 0.04 -16.63
CA GLN A 193 -1.15 0.12 -17.18
C GLN A 193 -1.91 1.35 -16.67
N VAL A 194 -1.83 1.66 -15.36
CA VAL A 194 -2.43 2.89 -14.81
C VAL A 194 -1.81 4.14 -15.43
N MET A 195 -0.48 4.17 -15.58
CA MET A 195 0.21 5.28 -16.24
C MET A 195 -0.22 5.47 -17.70
N GLY A 196 -0.43 4.37 -18.43
CA GLY A 196 -0.87 4.43 -19.83
C GLY A 196 -2.31 4.91 -19.98
N THR A 197 -3.20 4.47 -19.08
CA THR A 197 -4.64 4.80 -19.13
C THR A 197 -4.95 6.18 -18.53
N TYR A 198 -4.26 6.57 -17.45
CA TYR A 198 -4.49 7.80 -16.70
C TYR A 198 -3.19 8.63 -16.55
N PRO A 199 -2.63 9.14 -17.66
CA PRO A 199 -1.27 9.69 -17.70
C PRO A 199 -1.04 10.92 -16.80
N ASP A 200 -2.11 11.67 -16.49
CA ASP A 200 -2.02 12.89 -15.67
C ASP A 200 -2.20 12.63 -14.17
N MET A 201 -2.51 11.39 -13.77
CA MET A 201 -2.79 11.05 -12.36
C MET A 201 -1.56 10.51 -11.64
N LYS A 202 -1.42 10.88 -10.37
CA LYS A 202 -0.45 10.25 -9.47
C LYS A 202 -0.95 8.88 -9.03
N ILE A 203 -0.02 8.01 -8.62
CA ILE A 203 -0.31 6.66 -8.16
C ILE A 203 -0.04 6.56 -6.67
N TRP A 204 -0.97 5.91 -5.97
CA TRP A 204 -0.81 5.47 -4.58
C TRP A 204 -0.84 3.95 -4.56
N VAL A 205 0.18 3.30 -4.03
CA VAL A 205 0.15 1.84 -3.82
C VAL A 205 -0.38 1.59 -2.41
N THR A 206 -1.72 1.59 -2.25
CA THR A 206 -2.34 1.52 -0.93
C THR A 206 -2.24 0.14 -0.30
N GLU A 207 -2.15 -0.92 -1.09
CA GLU A 207 -1.84 -2.26 -0.59
C GLU A 207 -0.93 -2.99 -1.55
N TRP A 208 0.11 -3.62 -1.00
CA TRP A 208 0.88 -4.60 -1.76
C TRP A 208 1.58 -5.62 -0.87
N GLY A 209 1.87 -6.77 -1.44
CA GLY A 209 2.66 -7.82 -0.81
C GLY A 209 2.78 -9.06 -1.70
N LEU A 210 3.64 -10.01 -1.31
CA LEU A 210 3.77 -11.29 -2.00
C LEU A 210 3.06 -12.37 -1.16
N PRO A 211 1.86 -12.84 -1.57
CA PRO A 211 1.09 -13.74 -0.73
C PRO A 211 1.68 -15.15 -0.68
N HIS A 212 1.78 -15.72 0.52
CA HIS A 212 2.13 -17.13 0.78
C HIS A 212 3.49 -17.62 0.25
N ALA A 213 4.38 -16.71 -0.12
CA ALA A 213 5.73 -17.02 -0.60
C ALA A 213 6.71 -17.42 0.51
N GLY A 214 7.88 -17.94 0.08
CA GLY A 214 9.00 -18.23 0.97
C GLY A 214 9.54 -16.96 1.65
N LEU A 215 10.24 -17.12 2.77
CA LEU A 215 10.76 -15.97 3.53
C LEU A 215 11.70 -15.11 2.68
N GLU A 216 12.69 -15.74 2.03
CA GLU A 216 13.67 -15.06 1.19
C GLU A 216 13.02 -14.37 -0.01
N GLU A 217 12.10 -15.05 -0.68
CA GLU A 217 11.34 -14.52 -1.81
C GLU A 217 10.49 -13.30 -1.40
N THR A 218 9.80 -13.38 -0.25
CA THR A 218 9.00 -12.27 0.28
C THR A 218 9.89 -11.06 0.62
N GLN A 219 11.05 -11.30 1.22
CA GLN A 219 12.02 -10.25 1.56
C GLN A 219 12.64 -9.62 0.30
N MET A 220 12.95 -10.42 -0.72
CA MET A 220 13.48 -9.92 -2.00
C MET A 220 12.44 -9.08 -2.74
N ASN A 221 11.21 -9.58 -2.87
CA ASN A 221 10.08 -8.84 -3.45
C ASN A 221 9.83 -7.52 -2.70
N TYR A 222 9.97 -7.55 -1.38
CA TYR A 222 9.83 -6.35 -0.58
C TYR A 222 10.89 -5.29 -0.92
N ASN A 223 12.16 -5.70 -0.96
CA ASN A 223 13.29 -4.80 -1.19
C ASN A 223 13.22 -4.18 -2.59
N ILE A 224 13.02 -4.99 -3.63
CA ILE A 224 12.96 -4.48 -5.01
C ILE A 224 11.78 -3.49 -5.21
N SER A 225 10.62 -3.80 -4.63
CA SER A 225 9.43 -2.95 -4.76
C SER A 225 9.61 -1.60 -4.08
N THR A 226 10.12 -1.59 -2.83
CA THR A 226 10.33 -0.33 -2.08
C THR A 226 11.41 0.54 -2.69
N GLU A 227 12.51 -0.07 -3.15
CA GLU A 227 13.59 0.63 -3.86
C GLU A 227 13.07 1.29 -5.15
N TRP A 228 12.19 0.59 -5.87
CA TRP A 228 11.56 1.10 -7.07
C TRP A 228 10.56 2.23 -6.79
N PHE A 229 9.67 2.08 -5.80
CA PHE A 229 8.72 3.12 -5.40
C PHE A 229 9.41 4.43 -5.02
N ASP A 230 10.56 4.34 -4.36
CA ASP A 230 11.32 5.52 -3.94
C ASP A 230 11.87 6.31 -5.14
N ARG A 231 12.22 5.64 -6.24
CA ARG A 231 12.67 6.27 -7.49
C ARG A 231 11.56 6.77 -8.41
N MET A 232 10.38 6.16 -8.37
CA MET A 232 9.30 6.49 -9.29
C MET A 232 8.56 7.76 -8.86
N GLU A 233 8.70 8.86 -9.59
CA GLU A 233 8.04 10.14 -9.26
C GLU A 233 6.52 10.09 -9.34
N VAL A 234 5.97 9.23 -10.21
CA VAL A 234 4.52 9.04 -10.34
C VAL A 234 3.91 8.38 -9.10
N ILE A 235 4.69 7.54 -8.40
CA ILE A 235 4.29 6.92 -7.14
C ILE A 235 4.61 7.90 -6.02
N THR A 236 3.58 8.44 -5.40
CA THR A 236 3.73 9.47 -4.35
C THR A 236 3.55 8.91 -2.95
N HIS A 237 2.81 7.81 -2.82
CA HIS A 237 2.48 7.19 -1.54
C HIS A 237 2.44 5.67 -1.70
N TYR A 238 2.92 4.94 -0.70
CA TYR A 238 2.75 3.49 -0.64
C TYR A 238 2.60 2.98 0.79
N SER A 239 1.81 1.92 0.96
CA SER A 239 1.60 1.21 2.22
C SER A 239 1.71 -0.29 2.03
N TYR A 240 2.64 -0.92 2.77
CA TYR A 240 2.79 -2.38 2.76
C TYR A 240 1.66 -3.04 3.56
N PHE A 241 1.04 -4.09 3.00
CA PHE A 241 0.00 -4.83 3.69
C PHE A 241 0.63 -5.88 4.60
N GLY A 242 0.90 -5.48 5.85
CA GLY A 242 1.58 -6.35 6.80
C GLY A 242 1.54 -5.89 8.26
N ALA A 243 0.82 -4.83 8.61
CA ALA A 243 0.83 -4.22 9.95
C ALA A 243 0.03 -5.03 11.00
N PHE A 244 0.33 -6.32 11.10
CA PHE A 244 -0.29 -7.29 12.00
C PHE A 244 0.73 -8.39 12.34
N ARG A 245 0.33 -9.28 13.25
CA ARG A 245 1.14 -10.45 13.64
C ARG A 245 0.99 -11.59 12.64
N SER A 246 2.06 -12.38 12.50
CA SER A 246 2.17 -13.44 11.49
C SER A 246 1.20 -14.60 11.65
N ASP A 247 0.67 -14.82 12.84
CA ASP A 247 -0.33 -15.86 13.15
C ASP A 247 -1.75 -15.50 12.68
N VAL A 248 -2.03 -14.21 12.46
CA VAL A 248 -3.32 -13.72 11.93
C VAL A 248 -3.25 -13.29 10.46
N SER A 249 -2.08 -13.41 9.82
CA SER A 249 -1.88 -13.03 8.42
C SER A 249 -2.69 -13.92 7.47
N ASN A 250 -3.52 -13.30 6.64
CA ASN A 250 -4.24 -13.94 5.53
C ASN A 250 -3.40 -14.01 4.24
N VAL A 251 -2.28 -13.30 4.14
CA VAL A 251 -1.35 -13.32 3.00
C VAL A 251 -0.08 -14.13 3.29
N GLY A 252 -0.14 -14.99 4.30
CA GLY A 252 0.99 -15.82 4.75
C GLY A 252 1.86 -15.15 5.81
N PRO A 253 2.50 -15.94 6.69
CA PRO A 253 3.19 -15.41 7.86
C PRO A 253 4.39 -14.53 7.51
N ASN A 254 5.08 -14.80 6.39
CA ASN A 254 6.30 -14.10 5.99
C ASN A 254 6.06 -12.64 5.56
N SER A 255 4.83 -12.29 5.17
CA SER A 255 4.45 -10.93 4.80
C SER A 255 4.05 -10.08 6.01
N ALA A 256 4.01 -10.64 7.22
CA ALA A 256 3.70 -9.88 8.42
C ALA A 256 4.90 -9.07 8.91
N MET A 257 4.64 -7.83 9.30
CA MET A 257 5.63 -6.92 9.90
C MET A 257 5.93 -7.28 11.36
N LEU A 258 5.04 -8.03 12.03
CA LEU A 258 5.26 -8.58 13.35
C LEU A 258 5.25 -10.10 13.30
N THR A 259 6.15 -10.73 14.05
CA THR A 259 6.04 -12.17 14.37
C THR A 259 4.81 -12.42 15.24
N GLN A 260 4.42 -13.68 15.41
CA GLN A 260 3.37 -14.13 16.31
C GLN A 260 3.57 -13.68 17.77
N LYS A 261 4.80 -13.30 18.13
CA LYS A 261 5.15 -12.77 19.46
C LYS A 261 5.08 -11.25 19.57
N GLY A 262 4.68 -10.54 18.50
CA GLY A 262 4.65 -9.08 18.46
C GLY A 262 6.03 -8.43 18.28
N GLN A 263 7.05 -9.20 17.88
CA GLN A 263 8.39 -8.66 17.59
C GLN A 263 8.47 -8.27 16.12
N LEU A 264 9.14 -7.16 15.79
CA LEU A 264 9.37 -6.76 14.40
C LEU A 264 10.07 -7.88 13.62
N SER A 265 9.49 -8.29 12.49
CA SER A 265 10.18 -9.08 11.47
C SER A 265 11.23 -8.22 10.75
N ASP A 266 12.02 -8.82 9.86
CA ASP A 266 12.95 -8.04 9.03
C ASP A 266 12.22 -7.01 8.17
N ILE A 267 11.15 -7.40 7.47
CA ILE A 267 10.30 -6.48 6.69
C ILE A 267 9.73 -5.38 7.57
N GLY A 268 9.18 -5.73 8.74
CA GLY A 268 8.66 -4.72 9.67
C GLY A 268 9.73 -3.72 10.10
N SER A 269 10.93 -4.21 10.40
CA SER A 269 12.05 -3.36 10.80
C SER A 269 12.53 -2.45 9.67
N TRP A 270 12.73 -3.00 8.46
CA TRP A 270 13.15 -2.25 7.28
C TRP A 270 12.15 -1.17 6.88
N TYR A 271 10.85 -1.48 6.97
CA TYR A 271 9.78 -0.55 6.63
C TYR A 271 9.79 0.68 7.54
N LEU A 272 10.06 0.48 8.83
CA LEU A 272 10.24 1.53 9.82
C LEU A 272 11.65 2.18 9.79
N GLY A 273 12.46 1.90 8.77
CA GLY A 273 13.78 2.52 8.59
C GLY A 273 14.88 1.96 9.48
N ARG A 274 14.75 0.72 9.98
CA ARG A 274 15.67 0.10 10.94
C ARG A 274 16.43 -1.06 10.31
N GLN A 275 17.45 -1.55 11.02
CA GLN A 275 18.22 -2.72 10.62
C GLN A 275 17.43 -4.03 10.79
N ALA A 276 17.84 -5.07 10.06
CA ALA A 276 17.26 -6.41 10.18
C ALA A 276 17.26 -6.91 11.63
N THR A 277 16.17 -7.55 12.06
CA THR A 277 16.01 -8.12 13.41
C THR A 277 16.34 -9.60 13.46
N LYS A 278 16.34 -10.28 12.31
CA LYS A 278 16.45 -11.75 12.15
C LYS A 278 15.32 -12.52 12.83
N ASN A 279 14.24 -11.84 13.21
CA ASN A 279 13.06 -12.48 13.77
C ASN A 279 12.23 -13.09 12.63
N VAL A 280 12.19 -14.43 12.59
CA VAL A 280 11.45 -15.16 11.56
C VAL A 280 9.97 -15.29 11.95
N PRO A 281 9.04 -14.75 11.13
CA PRO A 281 7.61 -14.95 11.32
C PRO A 281 7.22 -16.44 11.32
N LYS A 282 6.29 -16.83 12.19
CA LYS A 282 5.70 -18.18 12.20
C LYS A 282 4.19 -18.09 12.35
N GLY A 283 3.51 -19.16 11.99
CA GLY A 283 2.07 -19.27 12.16
C GLY A 283 1.47 -20.15 11.08
N THR A 284 0.27 -20.64 11.35
CA THR A 284 -0.55 -21.38 10.38
C THR A 284 -1.31 -20.47 9.44
N GLY A 285 -1.06 -19.14 9.47
CA GLY A 285 -1.64 -18.07 8.65
C GLY A 285 -2.88 -18.51 7.89
N GLY A 286 -4.06 -18.37 8.51
CA GLY A 286 -5.33 -18.60 7.84
C GLY A 286 -5.50 -19.90 7.06
N LYS A 287 -4.96 -21.06 7.52
CA LYS A 287 -5.34 -22.36 6.93
C LYS A 287 -6.75 -22.87 7.32
N THR A 288 -7.53 -22.08 8.05
CA THR A 288 -8.90 -22.41 8.45
C THR A 288 -9.78 -21.17 8.41
N GLY A 289 -10.54 -21.04 7.33
CA GLY A 289 -11.47 -19.94 7.08
C GLY A 289 -11.35 -19.49 5.63
N ILE A 290 -12.17 -20.08 4.76
CA ILE A 290 -12.21 -19.80 3.32
C ILE A 290 -12.37 -18.29 3.11
N PHE A 291 -11.30 -17.62 2.68
CA PHE A 291 -11.36 -16.56 1.69
C PHE A 291 -10.17 -16.68 0.72
N THR A 292 -10.41 -17.41 -0.35
CA THR A 292 -9.53 -17.55 -1.51
C THR A 292 -9.45 -16.20 -2.25
N ALA A 293 -8.45 -15.38 -1.96
CA ALA A 293 -7.96 -14.41 -2.93
C ALA A 293 -7.24 -15.21 -4.02
N TRP A 294 -7.86 -15.32 -5.19
CA TRP A 294 -7.26 -16.06 -6.29
C TRP A 294 -6.11 -15.24 -6.89
N VAL A 295 -4.90 -15.75 -6.69
CA VAL A 295 -3.76 -15.48 -7.56
C VAL A 295 -4.09 -16.10 -8.93
N VAL A 296 -4.35 -15.27 -9.94
CA VAL A 296 -4.34 -15.75 -11.32
C VAL A 296 -2.89 -15.79 -11.76
N LEU A 297 -2.30 -16.98 -11.78
CA LEU A 297 -1.04 -17.25 -12.48
C LEU A 297 -1.27 -17.01 -13.97
N VAL A 298 -0.69 -15.95 -14.52
CA VAL A 298 -0.59 -15.77 -15.97
C VAL A 298 0.53 -16.68 -16.47
N SER A 299 0.18 -17.90 -16.88
CA SER A 299 1.09 -18.73 -17.68
C SER A 299 1.15 -18.17 -19.10
N GLY A 300 2.31 -17.63 -19.47
CA GLY A 300 2.58 -17.10 -20.81
C GLY A 300 2.40 -18.17 -21.88
N VAL A 301 1.46 -17.96 -22.79
CA VAL A 301 1.35 -18.73 -24.04
C VAL A 301 2.21 -18.03 -25.08
N VAL A 302 3.39 -18.59 -25.34
CA VAL A 302 4.20 -18.27 -26.51
C VAL A 302 3.48 -18.85 -27.73
N TRP A 303 2.91 -17.99 -28.57
CA TRP A 303 2.51 -18.40 -29.92
C TRP A 303 3.77 -18.50 -30.78
N ALA A 304 4.18 -19.73 -31.10
CA ALA A 304 5.11 -19.98 -32.18
C ALA A 304 4.35 -19.83 -33.51
N VAL A 305 4.77 -18.85 -34.30
CA VAL A 305 4.39 -18.71 -35.71
C VAL A 305 5.25 -19.68 -36.51
N LEU A 306 4.62 -20.69 -37.12
CA LEU A 306 5.05 -21.36 -38.34
C LEU A 306 3.81 -21.65 -39.19
#